data_AF-A0A7Y7VMY7-F1
#
_entry.id   AF-A0A7Y7VMY7-F1
#
_cell.length_a   1.000
_cell.length_b   1.000
_cell.length_c   1.000
_cell.angle_alpha   90.00
_cell.angle_beta   90.00
_cell.angle_gamma   90.00
#
_symmetry.space_group_name_H-M   'P 1'
#
loop_
_entity.id
_entity.type
_entity.pdbx_description
1 polymer ?
#
loop_
_entity_poly.entity_id
_entity_poly.type
_entity_poly.pdbx_seq_one_letter_code
_entity_poly.pdbx_strand_id
1 'polypeptide(L)'
;MSSLLISNLSICLAIALASASISMTITQTELFAGLRAWTAKKNALLGHLFHCFYCMSHWVVFFGMVVYHPDLLHSGMAIADWLMTAFITLTLTTFINGLMFKVFQAAITTHVMKHEAQITLQKQD
;
A
#
# COMPACT_ATOMS: atom_id res chain seq x y z
N MET A 1 8.46 -10.49 28.38
CA MET A 1 7.21 -10.51 27.59
C MET A 1 6.92 -9.16 26.92
N SER A 2 6.82 -8.04 27.65
CA SER A 2 6.46 -6.74 27.06
C SER A 2 7.40 -6.23 25.96
N SER A 3 8.72 -6.42 26.11
CA SER A 3 9.71 -5.99 25.10
C SER A 3 9.60 -6.77 23.77
N LEU A 4 9.28 -8.07 23.82
CA LEU A 4 9.07 -8.88 22.60
C LEU A 4 7.78 -8.48 21.88
N LEU A 5 6.70 -8.21 22.62
CA LEU A 5 5.45 -7.71 22.04
C LEU A 5 5.65 -6.34 21.37
N ILE A 6 6.41 -5.43 22.01
CA ILE A 6 6.76 -4.13 21.43
C ILE A 6 7.59 -4.32 20.14
N SER A 7 8.50 -5.29 20.11
CA SER A 7 9.30 -5.62 18.93
C SER A 7 8.45 -6.19 17.78
N ASN A 8 7.52 -7.10 18.07
CA ASN A 8 6.67 -7.68 17.01
C ASN A 8 5.66 -6.66 16.48
N LEU A 9 5.13 -5.79 17.35
CA LEU A 9 4.26 -4.70 16.94
C LEU A 9 4.99 -3.69 16.05
N SER A 10 6.23 -3.32 16.39
CA SER A 10 7.01 -2.39 15.56
C SER A 10 7.36 -3.00 14.19
N ILE A 11 7.63 -4.30 14.13
CA ILE A 11 7.81 -5.03 12.87
C ILE A 11 6.52 -5.00 12.04
N CYS A 12 5.36 -5.30 12.63
CA CYS A 12 4.07 -5.24 11.93
C CYS A 12 3.77 -3.82 11.41
N LEU A 13 4.06 -2.79 12.20
CA LEU A 13 3.95 -1.38 11.81
C LEU A 13 4.87 -1.05 10.63
N ALA A 14 6.13 -1.49 10.68
CA ALA A 14 7.09 -1.29 9.60
C ALA A 14 6.65 -2.00 8.31
N ILE A 15 6.18 -3.25 8.41
CA ILE A 15 5.61 -4.00 7.29
C ILE A 15 4.41 -3.24 6.72
N ALA A 16 3.52 -2.72 7.56
CA ALA A 16 2.34 -2.02 7.09
C ALA A 16 2.68 -0.72 6.34
N LEU A 17 3.60 0.09 6.88
CA LEU A 17 4.06 1.32 6.24
C LEU A 17 4.79 1.05 4.91
N ALA A 18 5.69 0.07 4.91
CA ALA A 18 6.43 -0.33 3.71
C ALA A 18 5.47 -0.88 2.66
N SER A 19 4.55 -1.76 3.05
CA SER A 19 3.57 -2.38 2.14
C SER A 19 2.64 -1.35 1.52
N ALA A 20 2.18 -0.36 2.29
CA ALA A 20 1.36 0.74 1.79
C ALA A 20 2.14 1.56 0.75
N SER A 21 3.36 1.97 1.10
CA SER A 21 4.23 2.78 0.24
C SER A 21 4.57 2.06 -1.07
N ILE A 22 4.96 0.78 -1.00
CA ILE A 22 5.29 -0.04 -2.18
C ILE A 22 4.05 -0.23 -3.06
N SER A 23 2.91 -0.58 -2.46
CA SER A 23 1.68 -0.82 -3.21
C SER A 23 1.21 0.44 -3.93
N MET A 24 1.23 1.59 -3.25
CA MET A 24 0.89 2.87 -3.88
C MET A 24 1.89 3.22 -4.98
N THR A 25 3.19 3.01 -4.75
CA THR A 25 4.22 3.28 -5.76
C THR A 25 3.99 2.48 -7.03
N ILE A 26 3.80 1.16 -6.91
CA ILE A 26 3.59 0.27 -8.07
C ILE A 26 2.28 0.61 -8.80
N THR A 27 1.22 0.92 -8.06
CA THR A 27 -0.12 1.10 -8.65
C THR A 27 -0.38 2.50 -9.18
N GLN A 28 0.25 3.54 -8.62
CA GLN A 28 -0.05 4.94 -8.94
C GLN A 28 1.07 5.68 -9.67
N THR A 29 2.34 5.30 -9.52
CA THR A 29 3.42 6.06 -10.17
C THR A 29 3.53 5.75 -11.66
N GLU A 30 3.85 6.78 -12.45
CA GLU A 30 4.03 6.69 -13.91
C GLU A 30 5.16 5.73 -14.30
N LEU A 31 6.17 5.57 -13.44
CA LEU A 31 7.29 4.65 -13.66
C LEU A 31 6.81 3.20 -13.92
N PHE A 32 5.73 2.80 -13.26
CA PHE A 32 5.16 1.45 -13.39
C PHE A 32 3.99 1.38 -14.38
N ALA A 33 3.68 2.46 -15.12
CA ALA A 33 2.61 2.46 -16.12
C ALA A 33 2.85 1.42 -17.22
N GLY A 34 4.09 1.29 -17.69
CA GLY A 34 4.47 0.27 -18.67
C GLY A 34 4.28 -1.16 -18.16
N LEU A 35 4.67 -1.43 -16.90
CA LEU A 35 4.47 -2.73 -16.25
C LEU A 35 2.98 -3.07 -16.14
N ARG A 36 2.16 -2.11 -15.68
CA ARG A 36 0.70 -2.24 -15.57
C ARG A 36 0.03 -2.54 -16.91
N ALA A 37 0.41 -1.83 -17.96
CA ALA A 37 -0.11 -2.06 -19.30
C ALA A 37 0.30 -3.44 -19.85
N TRP A 38 1.54 -3.87 -19.58
CA TRP A 38 2.03 -5.17 -20.00
C TRP A 38 1.33 -6.33 -19.27
N THR A 39 1.16 -6.25 -17.94
CA THR A 39 0.45 -7.29 -17.16
C THR A 39 -1.01 -7.40 -17.56
N ALA A 40 -1.68 -6.27 -17.82
CA ALA A 40 -3.06 -6.25 -18.31
C ALA A 40 -3.23 -6.94 -19.67
N LYS A 41 -2.24 -6.83 -20.57
CA LYS A 41 -2.25 -7.53 -21.86
C LYS A 41 -2.05 -9.04 -21.72
N LYS A 42 -1.33 -9.49 -20.69
CA LYS A 42 -1.03 -10.91 -20.46
C LYS A 42 -2.17 -11.65 -19.77
N ASN A 43 -2.79 -11.03 -18.76
CA ASN A 43 -3.87 -11.66 -18.00
C ASN A 43 -4.71 -10.62 -17.29
N ALA A 44 -6.04 -10.66 -17.46
CA ALA A 44 -6.95 -9.68 -16.88
C ALA A 44 -6.87 -9.63 -15.34
N LEU A 45 -6.69 -10.79 -14.69
CA LEU A 45 -6.56 -10.91 -13.24
C LEU A 45 -5.28 -10.25 -12.71
N LEU A 46 -4.15 -10.45 -13.39
CA LEU A 46 -2.90 -9.77 -13.05
C LEU A 46 -3.01 -8.26 -13.33
N GLY A 47 -3.65 -7.87 -14.43
CA GLY A 47 -3.94 -6.46 -14.70
C GLY A 47 -4.68 -5.76 -13.56
N HIS A 48 -5.71 -6.42 -13.00
CA HIS A 48 -6.46 -5.88 -11.87
C HIS A 48 -5.59 -5.76 -10.61
N LEU A 49 -4.76 -6.77 -10.33
CA LEU A 49 -3.86 -6.76 -9.19
C LEU A 49 -2.92 -5.54 -9.19
N PHE A 50 -2.29 -5.25 -10.33
CA PHE A 50 -1.34 -4.14 -10.47
C PHE A 50 -1.98 -2.75 -10.60
N HIS A 51 -3.32 -2.65 -10.66
CA HIS A 51 -4.05 -1.37 -10.60
C HIS A 51 -4.69 -1.12 -9.23
N CYS A 52 -4.89 -2.17 -8.45
CA CYS A 52 -5.57 -2.12 -7.17
C CYS A 52 -4.53 -2.08 -6.04
N PHE A 53 -4.33 -0.91 -5.40
CA PHE A 53 -3.39 -0.76 -4.28
C PHE A 53 -3.70 -1.71 -3.11
N TYR A 54 -4.99 -1.91 -2.82
CA TYR A 54 -5.44 -2.85 -1.78
C TYR A 54 -5.04 -4.28 -2.11
N CYS A 55 -5.29 -4.70 -3.35
CA CYS A 55 -4.97 -6.03 -3.84
C CYS A 55 -3.46 -6.26 -3.80
N MET A 56 -2.66 -5.29 -4.25
CA MET A 56 -1.21 -5.36 -4.15
C MET A 56 -0.71 -5.46 -2.71
N SER A 57 -1.32 -4.71 -1.78
CA SER A 57 -0.95 -4.74 -0.37
C SER A 57 -1.10 -6.11 0.28
N HIS A 58 -2.01 -6.97 -0.17
CA HIS A 58 -2.10 -8.35 0.35
C HIS A 58 -0.79 -9.10 0.10
N TRP A 59 -0.30 -9.03 -1.14
CA TRP A 59 0.91 -9.76 -1.53
C TRP A 59 2.15 -9.19 -0.85
N VAL A 60 2.24 -7.87 -0.73
CA VAL A 60 3.40 -7.24 -0.07
C VAL A 60 3.38 -7.52 1.45
N VAL A 61 2.21 -7.49 2.09
CA VAL A 61 2.07 -7.85 3.51
C VAL A 61 2.39 -9.33 3.71
N PHE A 62 1.82 -10.24 2.92
CA PHE A 62 2.13 -11.67 3.03
C PHE A 62 3.62 -11.95 2.82
N PHE A 63 4.25 -11.28 1.85
CA PHE A 63 5.70 -11.36 1.66
C PHE A 63 6.46 -10.90 2.91
N GLY A 64 6.10 -9.75 3.49
CA GLY A 64 6.70 -9.25 4.73
C GLY A 64 6.50 -10.21 5.90
N MET A 65 5.30 -10.79 6.04
CA MET A 65 4.99 -11.77 7.09
C MET A 65 5.79 -13.07 6.95
N VAL A 66 6.09 -13.51 5.72
CA VAL A 66 6.94 -14.67 5.45
C VAL A 66 8.42 -14.36 5.69
N VAL A 67 8.88 -13.14 5.44
CA VAL A 67 10.30 -12.79 5.65
C VAL A 67 10.62 -12.56 7.13
N TYR A 68 9.75 -11.83 7.84
CA TYR A 68 10.04 -11.39 9.21
C TYR A 68 9.35 -12.23 10.29
N HIS A 69 8.41 -13.10 9.91
CA HIS A 69 7.66 -13.97 10.83
C HIS A 69 7.23 -13.30 12.14
N PRO A 70 6.57 -12.12 12.11
CA PRO A 70 6.11 -11.50 13.34
C PRO A 70 4.95 -12.31 13.93
N ASP A 71 4.97 -12.51 15.25
CA ASP A 71 3.89 -13.20 15.96
C ASP A 71 3.36 -12.34 17.12
N LEU A 72 2.10 -11.92 17.00
CA LEU A 72 1.41 -11.09 18.00
C LEU A 72 0.61 -11.93 19.00
N LEU A 73 0.09 -13.07 18.57
CA LEU A 73 -0.86 -13.89 19.31
C LEU A 73 -0.20 -15.22 19.66
N HIS A 74 -0.47 -15.73 20.86
CA HIS A 74 0.07 -17.01 21.31
C HIS A 74 -1.08 -17.84 21.88
N SER A 75 -1.93 -18.36 20.98
CA SER A 75 -3.12 -19.15 21.32
C SER A 75 -2.87 -20.67 21.29
N GLY A 76 -1.69 -21.09 20.82
CA GLY A 76 -1.30 -22.50 20.68
C GLY A 76 -1.55 -23.08 19.28
N MET A 77 -2.20 -22.33 18.39
CA MET A 77 -2.35 -22.67 16.97
C MET A 77 -1.57 -21.68 16.09
N ALA A 78 -0.30 -21.98 15.81
CA ALA A 78 0.62 -21.08 15.11
C ALA A 78 0.08 -20.55 13.75
N ILE A 79 -0.65 -21.37 13.00
CA ILE A 79 -1.23 -20.95 11.70
C ILE A 79 -2.33 -19.92 11.89
N ALA A 80 -3.19 -20.09 12.90
CA ALA A 80 -4.26 -19.16 13.19
C ALA A 80 -3.72 -17.82 13.69
N ASP A 81 -2.72 -17.86 14.59
CA ASP A 81 -2.05 -16.66 15.12
C ASP A 81 -1.32 -15.87 14.02
N TRP A 82 -0.64 -16.58 13.11
CA TRP A 82 0.01 -15.97 11.95
C TRP A 82 -0.99 -15.31 11.00
N LEU A 83 -2.10 -16.00 10.67
CA LEU A 83 -3.16 -15.43 9.83
C LEU A 83 -3.77 -14.19 10.47
N MET A 84 -4.11 -14.26 11.76
CA MET A 84 -4.67 -13.12 12.48
C MET A 84 -3.70 -11.93 12.48
N THR A 85 -2.42 -12.16 12.74
CA THR A 85 -1.36 -11.13 12.70
C THR A 85 -1.23 -10.53 11.28
N ALA A 86 -1.30 -11.35 10.24
CA ALA A 86 -1.26 -10.90 8.84
C ALA A 86 -2.46 -10.00 8.51
N PHE A 87 -3.69 -10.39 8.90
CA PHE A 87 -4.90 -9.60 8.64
C PHE A 87 -4.94 -8.30 9.46
N ILE A 88 -4.43 -8.30 10.69
CA ILE A 88 -4.26 -7.07 11.49
C ILE A 88 -3.30 -6.11 10.77
N THR A 89 -2.14 -6.61 10.34
CA THR A 89 -1.14 -5.84 9.60
C THR A 89 -1.69 -5.31 8.28
N LEU A 90 -2.45 -6.12 7.56
CA LEU A 90 -3.10 -5.74 6.31
C LEU A 90 -4.19 -4.68 6.51
N THR A 91 -4.95 -4.75 7.59
CA THR A 91 -5.95 -3.73 7.95
C THR A 91 -5.28 -2.39 8.18
N LEU A 92 -4.19 -2.39 8.94
CA LEU A 92 -3.38 -1.20 9.18
C LEU A 92 -2.77 -0.65 7.88
N THR A 93 -2.22 -1.52 7.04
CA THR A 93 -1.70 -1.17 5.71
C THR A 93 -2.77 -0.49 4.86
N THR A 94 -3.98 -1.03 4.86
CA THR A 94 -5.11 -0.49 4.08
C THR A 94 -5.56 0.86 4.60
N PHE A 95 -5.59 1.05 5.92
CA PHE A 95 -5.86 2.34 6.54
C PHE A 95 -4.82 3.39 6.13
N ILE A 96 -3.53 3.05 6.20
CA ILE A 96 -2.44 3.93 5.77
C ILE A 96 -2.55 4.25 4.28
N ASN A 97 -2.80 3.26 3.43
CA ASN A 97 -3.04 3.48 2.00
C ASN A 97 -4.20 4.45 1.75
N GLY A 98 -5.31 4.32 2.48
CA GLY A 98 -6.45 5.24 2.37
C GLY A 98 -6.08 6.68 2.74
N LEU A 99 -5.27 6.86 3.79
CA LEU A 99 -4.74 8.17 4.17
C LEU A 99 -3.81 8.72 3.09
N MET A 100 -2.83 7.93 2.63
CA MET A 100 -1.92 8.31 1.55
C MET A 100 -2.68 8.68 0.29
N PHE A 101 -3.74 7.95 -0.05
CA PHE A 101 -4.53 8.19 -1.26
C PHE A 101 -5.29 9.52 -1.18
N LYS A 102 -5.85 9.86 -0.02
CA LYS A 102 -6.44 11.19 0.21
C LYS A 102 -5.39 12.31 0.09
N VAL A 103 -4.21 12.12 0.67
CA VAL A 103 -3.11 13.10 0.56
C VAL A 103 -2.67 13.27 -0.90
N PHE A 104 -2.53 12.17 -1.63
CA PHE A 104 -2.15 12.18 -3.04
C PHE A 104 -3.20 12.87 -3.92
N GLN A 105 -4.49 12.59 -3.70
CA GLN A 105 -5.56 13.31 -4.39
C GLN A 105 -5.54 14.81 -4.10
N ALA A 106 -5.39 15.20 -2.83
CA ALA A 106 -5.29 16.62 -2.47
C ALA A 106 -4.10 17.32 -3.15
N ALA A 107 -2.95 16.63 -3.24
CA ALA A 107 -1.78 17.14 -3.94
C ALA A 107 -2.01 17.29 -5.45
N ILE A 108 -2.61 16.30 -6.12
CA ILE A 108 -2.94 16.36 -7.55
C ILE A 108 -3.94 17.49 -7.82
N THR A 109 -5.04 17.56 -7.06
CA THR A 109 -6.05 18.61 -7.23
C THR A 109 -5.42 19.99 -7.09
N THR A 110 -4.53 20.18 -6.11
CA THR A 110 -3.79 21.44 -5.94
C THR A 110 -2.89 21.75 -7.13
N HIS A 111 -2.19 20.75 -7.68
CA HIS A 111 -1.33 20.91 -8.85
C HIS A 111 -2.14 21.29 -10.10
N VAL A 112 -3.26 20.61 -10.34
CA VAL A 112 -4.16 20.89 -11.48
C VAL A 112 -4.74 22.30 -11.37
N MET A 113 -5.26 22.70 -10.20
CA MET A 113 -5.79 24.06 -10.01
C MET A 113 -4.73 25.15 -10.24
N LYS A 114 -3.49 24.93 -9.79
CA LYS A 114 -2.38 25.87 -10.06
C LYS A 114 -2.06 25.97 -11.55
N HIS A 115 -2.04 24.84 -12.25
CA HIS A 115 -1.79 24.80 -13.69
C HIS A 115 -2.90 25.50 -14.49
N GLU A 116 -4.17 25.27 -14.16
CA GLU A 116 -5.31 25.94 -14.79
C GLU A 116 -5.34 27.45 -14.51
N ALA A 117 -5.01 27.87 -13.28
CA ALA A 117 -4.89 29.28 -12.94
C ALA A 117 -3.79 29.98 -13.75
N GLN A 118 -2.63 29.33 -13.94
CA GLN A 118 -1.55 29.86 -14.77
C GLN A 118 -1.96 30.01 -16.24
N ILE A 119 -2.64 29.01 -16.82
CA ILE A 119 -3.15 29.09 -18.20
C ILE A 119 -4.13 30.25 -18.35
N THR A 120 -5.03 30.45 -17.38
CA THR A 120 -6.06 31.50 -17.46
C THR A 120 -5.44 32.89 -17.40
N LEU A 121 -4.45 33.10 -16.52
CA LEU A 121 -3.72 34.37 -16.42
C LEU A 121 -2.92 34.67 -17.70
N GLN A 122 -2.24 33.69 -18.29
CA GLN A 122 -1.53 33.86 -19.57
C GLN A 122 -2.43 34.16 -20.77
N LYS A 123 -3.73 33.87 -20.68
CA LYS A 123 -4.69 34.10 -21.77
C LYS A 123 -5.34 35.49 -21.69
N GLN A 124 -5.11 36.24 -20.61
CA GLN A 124 -5.63 37.60 -20.39
C GLN A 124 -4.62 38.70 -20.73
N ASP A 125 -3.35 38.36 -20.98
CA ASP A 125 -2.30 39.24 -21.53
C ASP A 125 -2.25 39.16 -23.06
#